data_AF-A0A9D8BWQ0-F1
#
_entry.id   AF-A0A9D8BWQ0-F1
#
_cell.length_a   1.000
_cell.length_b   1.000
_cell.length_c   1.000
_cell.angle_alpha   90.00
_cell.angle_beta   90.00
_cell.angle_gamma   90.00
#
_symmetry.space_group_name_H-M   'P 1'
#
loop_
_entity.id
_entity.type
_entity.pdbx_description
1 polymer ?
#
loop_
_entity_poly.entity_id
_entity_poly.type
_entity_poly.pdbx_seq_one_letter_code
_entity_poly.pdbx_strand_id
1 'polypeptide(L)' 'MLIAATAVAFALIIAAVLWRTGATEIPKEMRTSFSPQDLEVLQEDLNFRKLVGQIVVISIAFLLIFWLIW' A
#
# COMPACT_ATOMS: atom_id res chain seq x y z
N MET A 1 16.29 10.26 18.16
CA MET A 1 15.23 10.99 17.41
C MET A 1 15.40 10.90 15.90
N LEU A 2 16.58 11.21 15.32
CA LEU A 2 16.79 11.16 13.86
C LEU A 2 16.49 9.78 13.24
N ILE A 3 16.97 8.70 13.86
CA ILE A 3 16.78 7.31 13.39
C ILE A 3 15.29 6.92 13.34
N ALA A 4 14.52 7.31 14.36
CA ALA A 4 13.09 7.04 14.42
C ALA A 4 12.33 7.83 13.33
N ALA A 5 12.68 9.09 13.12
CA ALA A 5 12.08 9.91 12.06
C ALA A 5 12.38 9.34 10.65
N THR A 6 13.61 8.87 10.40
CA THR A 6 13.96 8.22 9.13
C THR A 6 13.23 6.89 8.94
N ALA A 7 13.03 6.11 10.01
CA ALA A 7 12.28 4.85 9.92
C ALA A 7 10.79 5.10 9.60
N VAL A 8 10.18 6.10 10.23
CA VAL A 8 8.80 6.52 9.93
C VAL A 8 8.67 7.03 8.49
N ALA A 9 9.60 7.87 8.04
CA ALA A 9 9.61 8.36 6.66
C ALA A 9 9.74 7.21 5.65
N PHE A 10 10.62 6.26 5.90
CA PHE A 10 10.79 5.09 5.04
C PHE A 10 9.54 4.20 5.01
N ALA A 11 8.93 3.96 6.17
CA ALA A 11 7.68 3.20 6.26
C ALA A 11 6.53 3.89 5.52
N LEU A 12 6.42 5.22 5.60
CA LEU A 12 5.44 6.00 4.84
C LEU A 12 5.68 5.93 3.32
N ILE A 13 6.94 5.96 2.88
CA ILE A 13 7.28 5.81 1.45
C ILE A 13 6.86 4.43 0.95
N ILE A 14 7.19 3.35 1.68
CA ILE A 14 6.78 1.99 1.31
C ILE A 14 5.25 1.89 1.26
N ALA A 15 4.57 2.41 2.28
CA ALA A 15 3.11 2.37 2.35
C ALA A 15 2.45 3.13 1.18
N ALA A 16 3.01 4.29 0.81
CA ALA A 16 2.56 5.07 -0.34
C ALA A 16 2.79 4.33 -1.66
N VAL A 17 3.92 3.64 -1.82
CA VAL A 17 4.22 2.81 -2.99
C VAL A 17 3.26 1.63 -3.09
N LEU A 18 3.03 0.92 -1.98
CA LEU A 18 2.09 -0.21 -1.92
C LEU A 18 0.66 0.22 -2.22
N TRP A 19 0.22 1.34 -1.66
CA TRP A 19 -1.08 1.91 -1.97
C TRP A 19 -1.16 2.30 -3.46
N ARG A 20 -0.20 3.08 -3.97
CA ARG A 20 -0.22 3.54 -5.36
C ARG A 20 -0.23 2.37 -6.35
N THR A 21 0.62 1.37 -6.13
CA THR A 21 0.67 0.19 -7.00
C THR A 21 -0.63 -0.61 -6.93
N GLY A 22 -1.18 -0.85 -5.73
CA GLY A 22 -2.46 -1.53 -5.57
C GLY A 22 -3.69 -0.75 -6.06
N ALA A 23 -3.59 0.57 -6.21
CA ALA A 23 -4.63 1.41 -6.81
C ALA A 23 -4.52 1.51 -8.34
N THR A 24 -3.52 0.89 -8.95
CA THR A 24 -3.33 0.92 -10.41
C THR A 24 -4.30 -0.07 -11.05
N GLU A 25 -5.06 0.38 -12.04
CA GLU A 25 -5.93 -0.52 -12.80
C GLU A 25 -5.11 -1.45 -13.70
N ILE A 26 -5.59 -2.69 -13.86
CA ILE A 26 -4.98 -3.64 -14.81
C ILE A 26 -5.11 -3.05 -16.23
N PRO A 27 -3.99 -2.90 -16.97
CA PRO A 27 -3.98 -2.38 -18.34
C PRO A 27 -4.93 -3.17 -19.25
N LYS A 28 -5.62 -2.45 -20.15
CA LYS A 28 -6.60 -3.06 -21.07
C LYS A 28 -6.00 -4.16 -21.95
N GLU A 29 -4.72 -4.02 -22.30
CA GLU A 29 -3.95 -4.99 -23.10
C GLU A 29 -3.78 -6.33 -22.38
N MET A 30 -3.58 -6.31 -21.06
CA MET A 30 -3.48 -7.54 -20.26
C MET A 30 -4.83 -8.26 -20.17
N ARG A 31 -5.94 -7.51 -20.18
CA ARG A 31 -7.29 -8.12 -20.11
C ARG A 31 -7.64 -8.97 -21.32
N THR A 32 -7.01 -8.71 -22.47
CA THR A 32 -7.20 -9.46 -23.71
C THR A 32 -6.23 -10.63 -23.88
N SER A 33 -5.12 -10.64 -23.15
CA SER A 33 -4.07 -11.66 -23.29
C SER A 33 -4.07 -12.71 -22.18
N PHE A 34 -4.66 -12.41 -21.02
CA PHE A 34 -4.72 -13.31 -19.86
C PHE A 34 -6.05 -14.03 -19.76
N SER A 35 -6.04 -15.21 -19.12
CA SER A 35 -7.28 -15.89 -18.79
C SER A 35 -8.06 -15.08 -17.73
N PRO A 36 -9.40 -15.20 -17.68
CA PRO A 36 -10.21 -14.52 -16.66
C PRO A 36 -9.74 -14.82 -15.23
N GLN A 37 -9.26 -16.04 -15.00
CA GLN A 37 -8.81 -16.50 -13.69
C GLN A 37 -7.48 -15.85 -13.27
N ASP A 38 -6.55 -15.65 -14.22
CA ASP A 38 -5.29 -14.93 -13.95
C ASP A 38 -5.55 -13.45 -13.66
N LEU A 39 -6.55 -12.85 -14.33
CA LEU A 39 -6.96 -11.46 -14.08
C LEU A 39 -7.55 -11.29 -12.68
N GLU A 40 -8.36 -12.24 -12.21
CA GLU A 40 -8.91 -12.23 -10.86
C GLU A 40 -7.81 -12.30 -9.79
N VAL A 41 -6.84 -13.20 -9.95
CA VAL A 41 -5.69 -13.31 -9.03
C VAL A 41 -4.86 -12.04 -9.03
N LEU A 42 -4.62 -11.43 -10.19
CA LEU A 42 -3.89 -10.16 -10.29
C LEU A 42 -4.67 -9.01 -9.62
N GLN A 43 -5.99 -8.95 -9.82
CA GLN A 43 -6.85 -7.96 -9.18
C GLN A 43 -6.83 -8.12 -7.65
N GLU A 44 -6.84 -9.37 -7.16
CA GLU A 44 -6.75 -9.69 -5.74
C GLU A 44 -5.39 -9.26 -5.15
N ASP A 45 -4.26 -9.52 -5.83
CA ASP A 45 -2.94 -9.07 -5.41
C ASP A 45 -2.85 -7.52 -5.34
N LEU A 46 -3.39 -6.83 -6.34
CA LEU A 46 -3.45 -5.36 -6.35
C LEU A 46 -4.29 -4.82 -5.18
N ASN A 47 -5.47 -5.41 -4.96
CA ASN A 47 -6.33 -5.05 -3.83
C ASN A 47 -5.64 -5.32 -2.48
N PHE A 48 -4.94 -6.44 -2.35
CA PHE A 48 -4.20 -6.79 -1.14
C PHE A 48 -3.08 -5.78 -0.87
N ARG A 49 -2.27 -5.43 -1.88
CA ARG A 49 -1.23 -4.38 -1.76
C ARG A 49 -1.80 -3.04 -1.32
N LYS A 50 -2.95 -2.65 -1.89
CA LYS A 50 -3.66 -1.43 -1.51
C LYS A 50 -4.06 -1.46 -0.03
N LEU A 51 -4.65 -2.57 0.41
CA LEU A 51 -5.11 -2.76 1.78
C LEU A 51 -3.94 -2.76 2.78
N VAL A 52 -2.84 -3.44 2.46
CA VAL A 52 -1.61 -3.42 3.27
C VAL A 52 -1.06 -2.00 3.36
N GLY A 53 -0.97 -1.28 2.25
CA GLY A 53 -0.53 0.13 2.23
C GLY A 53 -1.39 1.01 3.15
N GLN A 54 -2.72 0.85 3.11
CA GLN A 54 -3.64 1.59 3.99
C GLN A 54 -3.44 1.25 5.46
N ILE A 55 -3.31 -0.03 5.82
CA ILE A 55 -3.09 -0.45 7.22
C ILE A 55 -1.82 0.18 7.78
N VAL A 56 -0.73 0.19 7.00
CA VAL A 56 0.54 0.78 7.43
C VAL A 56 0.41 2.28 7.66
N VAL A 57 -0.24 3.01 6.74
CA VAL A 57 -0.48 4.46 6.92
C VAL A 57 -1.32 4.74 8.17
N ILE A 58 -2.41 3.99 8.38
CA ILE A 58 -3.28 4.16 9.56
C ILE A 58 -2.50 3.87 10.84
N SER A 59 -1.72 2.79 10.87
CA SER A 59 -0.92 2.41 12.04
C SER A 59 0.10 3.49 12.41
N ILE A 60 0.78 4.07 11.41
CA ILE A 60 1.73 5.19 11.63
C ILE A 60 0.99 6.43 12.15
N ALA A 61 -0.17 6.76 11.58
CA ALA A 61 -0.97 7.90 12.03
C ALA A 61 -1.40 7.75 13.49
N PHE A 62 -1.87 6.57 13.90
CA PHE A 62 -2.22 6.30 15.30
C PHE A 62 -1.01 6.43 16.23
N LEU A 63 0.15 5.92 15.82
CA LEU A 63 1.38 6.02 16.61
C LEU A 63 1.82 7.47 16.81
N LEU A 64 1.72 8.30 15.76
CA LEU A 64 2.02 9.73 15.83
C LEU A 64 1.01 10.49 16.72
N ILE A 65 -0.28 10.18 16.62
CA ILE A 65 -1.31 10.79 17.48
C ILE A 65 -1.05 10.42 18.95
N PHE A 66 -0.78 9.15 19.23
CA PHE A 66 -0.47 8.68 20.58
C PHE A 66 0.77 9.40 21.14
N TRP A 67 1.82 9.55 20.33
CA TRP A 67 3.04 10.26 20.72
C TRP A 67 2.81 11.77 20.95
N LEU A 68 1.83 12.38 20.30
CA LEU A 68 1.53 13.81 20.44
C LEU A 68 0.66 14.10 21.68
N ILE A 69 -0.17 13.13 22.08
CA ILE A 69 -1.04 13.23 23.26
C ILE A 69 -0.28 12.94 24.55
N TRP A 70 0.76 12.12 24.50
CA TRP A 70 1.55 11.68 25.66
C TRP A 70 2.86 12.45 25.81
#